data_AF-A0A8T2JW95-F1
#
_entry.id   AF-A0A8T2JW95-F1
#
_cell.length_a   1.000
_cell.length_b   1.000
_cell.length_c   1.000
_cell.angle_alpha   90.00
_cell.angle_beta   90.00
_cell.angle_gamma   90.00
#
_symmetry.space_group_name_H-M   'P 1'
#
loop_
_entity.id
_entity.type
_entity.pdbx_description
1 polymer ?
#
loop_
_entity_poly.entity_id
_entity_poly.type
_entity_poly.pdbx_seq_one_letter_code
_entity_poly.pdbx_strand_id
1 'polypeptide(L)'
;MSVFRSGILVLTSPLSALSLKLAPILACASKIVQDTLYVHLQPGLLLTGASQPSSTNIPATSEVCNLISKLYSNADIHSHLDVRVLLTNIKSQTTNQLALSSVQNLSHPPEVVLTDFQTSDGGQYNPAKQQLERYATNCYSCNPNLVSVLLYPEYGLPEEEEMIYDTETDLVTTLDSYSDVVVGGTFDRLHNAHKILLSVCCLLAETRLLIGVADKELLDNKILKELIEPYDRRVEKMSQFLVDVKPSLQFDTVPITDPYGPSISDPDLKCIVVSEETHKGGLAVNRKRQENELCELVIHEIQLVKDALHAENEEEKISSSSLRTRLMGTLLRPPAINPSIPAKPYVIGLTGGSGSGKTSIAKRLGDLGAAVIDCDKLGHESYKPGGPAYQQVIQVFGSDILNADGTIDRKAVGSKVFADKDQLKRLTDIVWPAIEILAKEAMAEAAAQGVSVCVLDAAVLLEAGWIRWSMRCGQ
;
A
#
# COMPACT_ATOMS: atom_id res chain seq x y z
N MET A 1 -8.28 -22.09 -7.86
CA MET A 1 -8.97 -20.78 -7.90
C MET A 1 -9.76 -20.69 -6.62
N SER A 2 -9.59 -19.59 -5.88
CA SER A 2 -10.42 -19.23 -4.72
C SER A 2 -11.89 -19.12 -5.13
N VAL A 3 -12.77 -19.41 -4.17
CA VAL A 3 -14.21 -19.57 -4.43
C VAL A 3 -15.01 -18.36 -3.98
N PHE A 4 -14.55 -17.67 -2.93
CA PHE A 4 -15.27 -16.58 -2.28
C PHE A 4 -14.42 -15.31 -2.23
N ARG A 5 -15.06 -14.14 -2.32
CA ARG A 5 -14.34 -12.85 -2.23
C ARG A 5 -13.99 -12.51 -0.79
N SER A 6 -14.94 -12.68 0.12
CA SER A 6 -14.80 -12.38 1.54
C SER A 6 -15.11 -13.60 2.40
N GLY A 7 -14.39 -13.75 3.51
CA GLY A 7 -14.70 -14.78 4.49
C GLY A 7 -14.34 -14.37 5.91
N ILE A 8 -14.90 -15.08 6.89
CA ILE A 8 -14.56 -14.94 8.30
C ILE A 8 -14.02 -16.26 8.84
N LEU A 9 -12.79 -16.25 9.36
CA LEU A 9 -12.13 -17.36 10.02
C LEU A 9 -12.32 -17.25 11.52
N VAL A 10 -13.12 -18.15 12.09
CA VAL A 10 -13.35 -18.29 13.53
C VAL A 10 -12.32 -19.27 14.09
N LEU A 11 -11.32 -18.74 14.80
CA LEU A 11 -10.28 -19.53 15.44
C LEU A 11 -10.74 -20.00 16.82
N THR A 12 -10.87 -21.32 16.97
CA THR A 12 -11.46 -22.02 18.12
C THR A 12 -10.43 -22.78 18.94
N SER A 13 -9.25 -23.10 18.39
CA SER A 13 -8.18 -23.70 19.18
C SER A 13 -7.75 -22.79 20.36
N PRO A 14 -7.23 -23.36 21.45
CA PRO A 14 -6.62 -22.58 22.53
C PRO A 14 -5.51 -21.65 22.01
N LEU A 15 -5.36 -20.47 22.62
CA LEU A 15 -4.38 -19.45 22.20
C LEU A 15 -2.95 -20.01 22.09
N SER A 16 -2.52 -20.77 23.09
CA SER A 16 -1.20 -21.41 23.12
C SER A 16 -0.95 -22.34 21.93
N ALA A 17 -1.97 -23.07 21.49
CA ALA A 17 -1.89 -24.00 20.35
C ALA A 17 -2.00 -23.30 18.99
N LEU A 18 -2.65 -22.13 18.92
CA LEU A 18 -2.82 -21.41 17.66
C LEU A 18 -1.49 -20.97 17.07
N SER A 19 -0.54 -20.53 17.91
CA SER A 19 0.75 -20.01 17.49
C SER A 19 1.49 -20.88 16.45
N LEU A 20 1.48 -22.20 16.61
CA LEU A 20 2.11 -23.18 15.71
C LEU A 20 1.21 -23.58 14.53
N LYS A 21 -0.10 -23.33 14.62
CA LYS A 21 -1.10 -23.76 13.63
C LYS A 21 -1.47 -22.67 12.63
N LEU A 22 -1.12 -21.41 12.89
CA LEU A 22 -1.56 -20.26 12.09
C LEU A 22 -1.16 -20.37 10.61
N ALA A 23 0.10 -20.67 10.31
CA ALA A 23 0.58 -20.71 8.92
C ALA A 23 -0.20 -21.73 8.07
N PRO A 24 -0.33 -23.00 8.49
CA PRO A 24 -1.15 -23.98 7.76
C PRO A 24 -2.63 -23.58 7.65
N ILE A 25 -3.22 -23.00 8.70
CA ILE A 25 -4.61 -22.54 8.68
C ILE A 25 -4.80 -21.42 7.65
N LEU A 26 -3.92 -20.41 7.66
CA LEU A 26 -3.97 -19.29 6.72
C LEU A 26 -3.73 -19.75 5.28
N ALA A 27 -2.84 -20.73 5.06
CA ALA A 27 -2.61 -21.33 3.75
C ALA A 27 -3.84 -22.09 3.20
N CYS A 28 -4.63 -22.72 4.08
CA CYS A 28 -5.91 -23.30 3.69
C CYS A 28 -6.96 -22.21 3.39
N ALA A 29 -7.07 -21.20 4.25
CA ALA A 29 -8.03 -20.12 4.09
C ALA A 29 -7.77 -19.30 2.81
N SER A 30 -6.51 -19.03 2.47
CA SER A 30 -6.11 -18.26 1.28
C SER A 30 -6.41 -18.96 -0.05
N LYS A 31 -6.62 -20.28 -0.03
CA LYS A 31 -7.10 -21.06 -1.19
C LYS A 31 -8.62 -20.93 -1.39
N ILE A 32 -9.36 -20.52 -0.36
CA ILE A 32 -10.83 -20.45 -0.36
C ILE A 32 -11.29 -19.00 -0.57
N VAL A 33 -10.62 -18.05 0.08
CA VAL A 33 -10.95 -16.61 0.08
C VAL A 33 -9.96 -15.83 -0.78
N GLN A 34 -10.46 -14.91 -1.60
CA GLN A 34 -9.67 -14.17 -2.57
C GLN A 34 -9.26 -12.78 -2.10
N ASP A 35 -10.18 -11.99 -1.52
CA ASP A 35 -9.96 -10.56 -1.31
C ASP A 35 -9.79 -10.22 0.18
N THR A 36 -10.76 -10.54 1.04
CA THR A 36 -10.73 -10.14 2.47
C THR A 36 -11.02 -11.29 3.41
N LEU A 37 -10.10 -11.56 4.33
CA LEU A 37 -10.28 -12.55 5.39
C LEU A 37 -10.32 -11.87 6.75
N TYR A 38 -11.49 -11.87 7.37
CA TYR A 38 -11.64 -11.47 8.76
C TYR A 38 -11.24 -12.63 9.68
N VAL A 39 -10.51 -12.36 10.75
CA VAL A 39 -10.12 -13.37 11.73
C VAL A 39 -10.76 -13.04 13.06
N HIS A 40 -11.64 -13.92 13.54
CA HIS A 40 -12.34 -13.79 14.81
C HIS A 40 -11.78 -14.80 15.82
N LEU A 41 -11.14 -14.32 16.89
CA LEU A 41 -10.60 -15.17 17.93
C LEU A 41 -11.73 -15.60 18.89
N GLN A 42 -11.91 -16.90 19.07
CA GLN A 42 -12.90 -17.47 19.98
C GLN A 42 -12.37 -18.78 20.59
N PRO A 43 -11.25 -18.73 21.34
CA PRO A 43 -10.59 -19.93 21.86
C PRO A 43 -11.54 -20.71 22.78
N GLY A 44 -11.63 -22.01 22.57
CA GLY A 44 -12.51 -22.91 23.33
C GLY A 44 -13.97 -22.94 22.85
N LEU A 45 -14.31 -22.31 21.72
CA LEU A 45 -15.65 -22.43 21.14
C LEU A 45 -15.98 -23.88 20.82
N LEU A 46 -17.06 -24.39 21.40
CA LEU A 46 -17.60 -25.69 21.06
C LEU A 46 -18.70 -25.53 20.01
N LEU A 47 -18.51 -26.16 18.85
CA LEU A 47 -19.50 -26.20 17.77
C LEU A 47 -20.34 -27.50 17.80
N THR A 48 -20.07 -28.39 18.75
CA THR A 48 -20.78 -29.65 18.96
C THR A 48 -21.54 -29.58 20.29
N GLY A 49 -22.81 -29.98 20.28
CA GLY A 49 -23.67 -29.97 21.48
C GLY A 49 -25.07 -29.38 21.24
N ALA A 50 -25.90 -29.41 22.29
CA ALA A 50 -27.28 -28.92 22.24
C ALA A 50 -27.41 -27.41 22.51
N SER A 51 -26.41 -26.80 23.15
CA SER A 51 -26.38 -25.37 23.45
C SER A 51 -26.00 -24.55 22.22
N GLN A 52 -26.63 -23.38 22.05
CA GLN A 52 -26.21 -22.45 21.00
C GLN A 52 -24.80 -21.89 21.32
N PRO A 53 -23.89 -21.82 20.34
CA PRO A 53 -22.59 -21.20 20.52
C PRO A 53 -22.77 -19.71 20.78
N SER A 54 -22.05 -19.19 21.77
CA SER A 54 -22.07 -17.77 22.15
C SER A 54 -20.64 -17.23 22.20
N SER A 55 -20.50 -15.94 21.87
CA SER A 55 -19.21 -15.28 21.95
C SER A 55 -18.84 -15.01 23.41
N THR A 56 -17.56 -15.21 23.72
CA THR A 56 -16.96 -14.95 25.03
C THR A 56 -15.93 -13.85 24.87
N ASN A 57 -15.76 -13.06 25.93
CA ASN A 57 -14.75 -12.02 25.93
C ASN A 57 -13.37 -12.63 26.19
N ILE A 58 -12.37 -12.10 25.49
CA ILE A 58 -10.97 -12.46 25.67
C ILE A 58 -10.26 -11.26 26.34
N PRO A 59 -9.48 -11.47 27.41
CA PRO A 59 -8.70 -10.39 28.00
C PRO A 59 -7.60 -9.92 27.03
N ALA A 60 -7.37 -8.62 26.95
CA ALA A 60 -6.22 -8.06 26.26
C ALA A 60 -4.92 -8.38 27.02
N THR A 61 -4.15 -9.36 26.54
CA THR A 61 -2.87 -9.80 27.14
C THR A 61 -1.74 -9.70 26.14
N SER A 62 -0.50 -9.76 26.65
CA SER A 62 0.71 -9.89 25.82
C SER A 62 0.62 -11.07 24.84
N GLU A 63 0.07 -12.22 25.28
CA GLU A 63 -0.16 -13.40 24.43
C GLU A 63 -1.07 -13.10 23.23
N VAL A 64 -2.18 -12.37 23.44
CA VAL A 64 -3.10 -11.97 22.36
C VAL A 64 -2.42 -11.01 21.39
N CYS A 65 -1.66 -10.03 21.90
CA CYS A 65 -0.90 -9.09 21.07
C CYS A 65 0.16 -9.81 20.21
N ASN A 66 0.89 -10.76 20.80
CA ASN A 66 1.87 -11.59 20.11
C ASN A 66 1.19 -12.48 19.04
N LEU A 67 0.02 -13.04 19.33
CA LEU A 67 -0.75 -13.82 18.37
C LEU A 67 -1.22 -12.98 17.18
N ILE A 68 -1.70 -11.75 17.41
CA ILE A 68 -2.11 -10.82 16.35
C ILE A 68 -0.92 -10.47 15.46
N SER A 69 0.23 -10.18 16.07
CA SER A 69 1.47 -9.90 15.33
C SER A 69 1.87 -11.10 14.46
N LYS A 70 1.86 -12.32 15.03
CA LYS A 70 2.12 -13.56 14.28
C LYS A 70 1.11 -13.80 13.16
N LEU A 71 -0.19 -13.53 13.38
CA LEU A 71 -1.23 -13.65 12.34
C LEU A 71 -0.91 -12.78 11.12
N TYR A 72 -0.58 -11.52 11.35
CA TYR A 72 -0.23 -10.59 10.27
C TYR A 72 1.09 -10.96 9.59
N SER A 73 2.12 -11.40 10.33
CA SER A 73 3.38 -11.85 9.74
C SER A 73 3.19 -13.09 8.85
N ASN A 74 2.38 -14.07 9.29
CA ASN A 74 2.09 -15.27 8.50
C ASN A 74 1.20 -14.97 7.28
N ALA A 75 0.35 -13.95 7.36
CA ALA A 75 -0.48 -13.51 6.24
C ALA A 75 0.32 -12.85 5.12
N ASP A 76 1.54 -12.39 5.37
CA ASP A 76 2.37 -11.64 4.42
C ASP A 76 2.72 -12.44 3.15
N ILE A 77 2.84 -13.75 3.29
CA ILE A 77 3.09 -14.69 2.17
C ILE A 77 1.88 -14.74 1.21
N HIS A 78 0.69 -14.36 1.68
CA HIS A 78 -0.56 -14.36 0.93
C HIS A 78 -0.94 -12.93 0.52
N SER A 79 -0.10 -12.30 -0.31
CA SER A 79 -0.21 -10.88 -0.69
C SER A 79 -1.52 -10.49 -1.38
N HIS A 80 -2.28 -11.45 -1.92
CA HIS A 80 -3.62 -11.20 -2.48
C HIS A 80 -4.69 -11.01 -1.42
N LEU A 81 -4.46 -11.45 -0.18
CA LEU A 81 -5.45 -11.53 0.88
C LEU A 81 -5.31 -10.37 1.87
N ASP A 82 -6.36 -9.56 1.98
CA ASP A 82 -6.48 -8.55 3.02
C ASP A 82 -6.97 -9.18 4.33
N VAL A 83 -6.03 -9.61 5.18
CA VAL A 83 -6.35 -10.14 6.52
C VAL A 83 -6.66 -9.00 7.49
N ARG A 84 -7.73 -9.15 8.28
CA ARG A 84 -8.15 -8.20 9.34
C ARG A 84 -8.54 -8.96 10.61
N VAL A 85 -7.82 -8.74 11.72
CA VAL A 85 -8.13 -9.40 12.99
C VAL A 85 -9.18 -8.58 13.75
N LEU A 86 -10.32 -9.18 14.04
CA LEU A 86 -11.44 -8.53 14.72
C LEU A 86 -11.18 -8.51 16.23
N LEU A 87 -11.29 -7.34 16.85
CA LEU A 87 -11.07 -7.09 18.27
C LEU A 87 -12.37 -6.84 19.03
N THR A 88 -13.51 -7.22 18.44
CA THR A 88 -14.88 -6.96 18.93
C THR A 88 -15.18 -7.64 20.28
N ASN A 89 -14.59 -8.80 20.54
CA ASN A 89 -14.70 -9.53 21.80
C ASN A 89 -13.46 -9.43 22.70
N ILE A 90 -12.46 -8.62 22.34
CA ILE A 90 -11.27 -8.41 23.17
C ILE A 90 -11.46 -7.18 24.05
N LYS A 91 -11.40 -7.38 25.37
CA LYS A 91 -11.65 -6.33 26.37
C LYS A 91 -10.43 -6.03 27.23
N SER A 92 -10.28 -4.77 27.60
CA SER A 92 -9.37 -4.36 28.66
C SER A 92 -10.02 -4.55 30.05
N GLN A 93 -9.20 -4.57 31.10
CA GLN A 93 -9.60 -4.79 32.50
C GLN A 93 -10.70 -3.84 33.00
N THR A 94 -10.77 -2.63 32.46
CA THR A 94 -11.62 -1.51 32.91
C THR A 94 -12.98 -1.45 32.21
N THR A 95 -13.15 -2.16 31.09
CA THR A 95 -14.33 -1.99 30.21
C THR A 95 -15.46 -2.93 30.62
N ASN A 96 -16.33 -2.47 31.53
CA ASN A 96 -17.66 -3.04 31.79
C ASN A 96 -18.68 -2.71 30.68
N GLN A 97 -18.24 -2.66 29.41
CA GLN A 97 -19.18 -2.54 28.29
C GLN A 97 -20.00 -3.82 28.17
N LEU A 98 -21.32 -3.69 28.08
CA LEU A 98 -22.24 -4.77 27.70
C LEU A 98 -21.71 -5.43 26.42
N ALA A 99 -21.78 -6.76 26.34
CA ALA A 99 -21.50 -7.47 25.09
C ALA A 99 -22.25 -6.78 23.94
N LEU A 100 -21.59 -6.56 22.80
CA LEU A 100 -22.22 -5.99 21.61
C LEU A 100 -23.48 -6.80 21.31
N SER A 101 -24.65 -6.26 21.66
CA SER A 101 -25.94 -6.95 21.51
C SER A 101 -26.46 -6.85 20.09
N SER A 102 -25.76 -6.12 19.23
CA SER A 102 -26.09 -5.91 17.82
C SER A 102 -25.09 -6.61 16.91
N VAL A 103 -25.62 -7.23 15.87
CA VAL A 103 -24.87 -7.76 14.73
C VAL A 103 -23.96 -6.67 14.16
N GLN A 104 -22.68 -6.98 13.97
CA GLN A 104 -21.68 -6.04 13.46
C GLN A 104 -21.66 -6.02 11.94
N ASN A 105 -21.55 -4.84 11.36
CA ASN A 105 -21.37 -4.68 9.92
C ASN A 105 -19.88 -4.66 9.60
N LEU A 106 -19.46 -5.54 8.70
CA LEU A 106 -18.12 -5.55 8.13
C LEU A 106 -18.17 -4.89 6.76
N SER A 107 -17.09 -4.22 6.38
CA SER A 107 -16.96 -3.50 5.13
C SER A 107 -17.23 -4.36 3.90
N HIS A 108 -16.87 -5.64 3.98
CA HIS A 108 -17.22 -6.67 3.00
C HIS A 108 -17.97 -7.78 3.74
N PRO A 109 -19.30 -7.93 3.52
CA PRO A 109 -20.08 -9.00 4.15
C PRO A 109 -19.48 -10.38 3.84
N PRO A 110 -19.20 -11.25 4.83
CA PRO A 110 -18.62 -12.57 4.58
C PRO A 110 -19.52 -13.45 3.71
N GLU A 111 -18.94 -14.08 2.69
CA GLU A 111 -19.61 -15.10 1.85
C GLU A 111 -19.38 -16.51 2.39
N VAL A 112 -18.28 -16.71 3.14
CA VAL A 112 -17.92 -17.98 3.76
C VAL A 112 -17.48 -17.79 5.22
N VAL A 113 -17.85 -18.72 6.09
CA VAL A 113 -17.29 -18.85 7.43
C VAL A 113 -16.39 -20.09 7.51
N LEU A 114 -15.17 -19.89 7.96
CA LEU A 114 -14.13 -20.89 8.13
C LEU A 114 -13.88 -21.12 9.62
N THR A 115 -13.41 -22.30 9.99
CA THR A 115 -12.91 -22.56 11.35
C THR A 115 -11.83 -23.63 11.36
N ASP A 116 -10.94 -23.57 12.32
CA ASP A 116 -9.92 -24.59 12.63
C ASP A 116 -10.47 -25.73 13.52
N PHE A 117 -11.77 -25.72 13.85
CA PHE A 117 -12.41 -26.72 14.69
C PHE A 117 -12.29 -28.13 14.08
N GLN A 118 -11.68 -29.04 14.84
CA GLN A 118 -11.49 -30.44 14.42
C GLN A 118 -12.63 -31.32 14.93
N THR A 119 -13.11 -32.21 14.06
CA THR A 119 -14.11 -33.24 14.38
C THR A 119 -13.46 -34.62 14.28
N SER A 120 -13.81 -35.55 15.16
CA SER A 120 -13.36 -36.95 15.12
C SER A 120 -13.66 -37.68 13.80
N ASP A 121 -14.68 -37.22 13.06
CA ASP A 121 -15.27 -37.98 11.95
C ASP A 121 -14.84 -37.45 10.56
N GLY A 122 -13.79 -36.62 10.49
CA GLY A 122 -13.19 -36.22 9.21
C GLY A 122 -14.09 -35.39 8.26
N GLY A 123 -14.95 -34.52 8.79
CA GLY A 123 -15.63 -33.48 7.99
C GLY A 123 -17.02 -33.81 7.46
N GLN A 124 -17.60 -34.97 7.80
CA GLN A 124 -18.95 -35.36 7.37
C GLN A 124 -20.09 -34.87 8.30
N TYR A 125 -19.77 -34.25 9.45
CA TYR A 125 -20.78 -33.82 10.43
C TYR A 125 -21.39 -32.44 10.08
N ASN A 126 -22.58 -32.42 9.48
CA ASN A 126 -23.35 -31.21 9.12
C ASN A 126 -23.71 -30.29 10.33
N PRO A 127 -24.00 -30.80 11.54
CA PRO A 127 -24.39 -29.95 12.67
C PRO A 127 -23.38 -28.86 13.06
N ALA A 128 -22.08 -29.15 13.07
CA ALA A 128 -21.05 -28.17 13.43
C ALA A 128 -20.98 -27.01 12.42
N LYS A 129 -21.16 -27.34 11.13
CA LYS A 129 -21.25 -26.38 10.03
C LYS A 129 -22.46 -25.43 10.21
N GLN A 130 -23.63 -25.98 10.51
CA GLN A 130 -24.82 -25.18 10.80
C GLN A 130 -24.67 -24.30 12.05
N GLN A 131 -24.03 -24.80 13.10
CA GLN A 131 -23.75 -24.01 14.31
C GLN A 131 -22.75 -22.89 14.03
N LEU A 132 -21.76 -23.12 13.17
CA LEU A 132 -20.81 -22.10 12.75
C LEU A 132 -21.47 -20.98 11.94
N GLU A 133 -22.37 -21.30 11.02
CA GLU A 133 -23.16 -20.32 10.25
C GLU A 133 -24.04 -19.47 11.17
N ARG A 134 -24.74 -20.12 12.13
CA ARG A 134 -25.55 -19.43 13.13
C ARG A 134 -24.69 -18.54 14.02
N TYR A 135 -23.53 -19.02 14.45
CA TYR A 135 -22.60 -18.24 15.25
C TYR A 135 -22.14 -16.98 14.49
N ALA A 136 -21.70 -17.14 13.25
CA ALA A 136 -21.25 -16.03 12.41
C ALA A 136 -22.37 -15.02 12.16
N THR A 137 -23.58 -15.46 11.82
CA THR A 137 -24.74 -14.58 11.55
C THR A 137 -25.28 -13.88 12.80
N ASN A 138 -25.09 -14.47 14.00
CA ASN A 138 -25.40 -13.81 15.26
C ASN A 138 -24.39 -12.70 15.61
N CYS A 139 -23.14 -12.81 15.15
CA CYS A 139 -22.09 -11.84 15.42
C CYS A 139 -21.99 -10.77 14.32
N TYR A 140 -22.22 -11.14 13.06
CA TYR A 140 -21.88 -10.33 11.88
C TYR A 140 -22.97 -10.38 10.81
N SER A 141 -23.12 -9.26 10.08
CA SER A 141 -23.98 -9.17 8.91
C SER A 141 -23.31 -9.91 7.75
N CYS A 142 -23.74 -11.15 7.51
CA CYS A 142 -23.20 -12.01 6.46
C CYS A 142 -24.05 -11.99 5.18
N ASN A 143 -23.48 -12.51 4.09
CA ASN A 143 -24.23 -12.78 2.87
C ASN A 143 -25.40 -13.75 3.15
N PRO A 144 -26.60 -13.57 2.56
CA PRO A 144 -27.74 -14.48 2.74
C PRO A 144 -27.45 -15.96 2.45
N ASN A 145 -26.48 -16.24 1.57
CA ASN A 145 -26.07 -17.60 1.20
C ASN A 145 -24.71 -17.98 1.84
N LEU A 146 -24.50 -17.62 3.10
CA LEU A 146 -23.26 -17.92 3.84
C LEU A 146 -22.98 -19.42 3.82
N VAL A 147 -21.76 -19.80 3.42
CA VAL A 147 -21.30 -21.19 3.41
C VAL A 147 -20.34 -21.44 4.58
N SER A 148 -20.45 -22.57 5.28
CA SER A 148 -19.46 -22.98 6.28
C SER A 148 -18.45 -24.02 5.80
N VAL A 149 -17.20 -23.86 6.21
CA VAL A 149 -16.10 -24.80 5.94
C VAL A 149 -15.30 -25.06 7.21
N LEU A 150 -15.10 -26.35 7.51
CA LEU A 150 -14.16 -26.79 8.55
C LEU A 150 -12.80 -27.01 7.88
N LEU A 151 -11.76 -26.36 8.37
CA LEU A 151 -10.41 -26.46 7.83
C LEU A 151 -9.69 -27.66 8.46
N TYR A 152 -9.10 -28.49 7.60
CA TYR A 152 -8.23 -29.60 7.99
C TYR A 152 -6.82 -29.36 7.42
N PRO A 153 -6.08 -28.40 7.97
CA PRO A 153 -4.70 -28.16 7.53
C PRO A 153 -3.84 -29.39 7.81
N GLU A 154 -2.98 -29.71 6.85
CA GLU A 154 -1.93 -30.71 7.03
C GLU A 154 -0.80 -30.07 7.84
N TYR A 155 -0.62 -30.55 9.06
CA TYR A 155 0.55 -30.21 9.86
C TYR A 155 1.64 -31.19 9.45
N GLY A 156 2.74 -30.69 8.88
CA GLY A 156 3.91 -31.54 8.60
C GLY A 156 4.36 -32.27 9.87
N LEU A 157 5.01 -33.42 9.71
CA LEU A 157 5.79 -33.98 10.82
C LEU A 157 6.81 -32.90 11.21
N PRO A 158 6.95 -32.55 12.50
CA PRO A 158 7.98 -31.61 12.90
C PRO A 158 9.33 -32.19 12.43
N GLU A 159 10.01 -31.48 11.54
CA GLU A 159 11.43 -31.76 11.29
C GLU A 159 12.14 -31.59 12.63
N GLU A 160 13.13 -32.44 12.92
CA GLU A 160 13.98 -32.36 14.13
C GLU A 160 14.88 -31.11 14.13
N GLU A 161 14.40 -30.00 13.59
CA GLU A 161 14.98 -28.69 13.84
C GLU A 161 14.55 -28.27 15.24
N GLU A 162 15.57 -28.16 16.09
CA GLU A 162 15.54 -27.78 17.50
C GLU A 162 14.21 -27.18 17.94
N MET A 163 13.47 -27.94 18.77
CA MET A 163 12.51 -27.33 19.70
C MET A 163 13.31 -26.41 20.64
N ILE A 164 13.70 -25.24 20.14
CA ILE A 164 13.85 -24.06 20.97
C ILE A 164 12.42 -23.78 21.42
N TYR A 165 12.05 -24.40 22.54
CA TYR A 165 11.16 -23.71 23.45
C TYR A 165 11.87 -22.39 23.68
N ASP A 166 11.39 -21.31 23.06
CA ASP A 166 11.59 -19.99 23.65
C ASP A 166 11.07 -20.13 25.06
N THR A 167 12.02 -20.37 25.96
CA THR A 167 11.85 -20.51 27.38
C THR A 167 11.81 -19.12 28.01
N GLU A 168 11.51 -18.11 27.20
CA GLU A 168 10.78 -16.95 27.67
C GLU A 168 9.36 -17.45 28.01
N THR A 169 9.26 -17.94 29.25
CA THR A 169 8.02 -17.81 30.01
C THR A 169 7.77 -16.31 30.15
N ASP A 170 7.36 -15.68 29.05
CA ASP A 170 6.76 -14.36 29.07
C ASP A 170 5.61 -14.49 30.04
N LEU A 171 5.77 -13.92 31.23
CA LEU A 171 4.70 -13.77 32.18
C LEU A 171 3.53 -13.17 31.39
N VAL A 172 2.43 -13.91 31.29
CA VAL A 172 1.23 -13.43 30.62
C VAL A 172 0.77 -12.22 31.41
N THR A 173 1.11 -11.05 30.90
CA THR A 173 0.78 -9.77 31.49
C THR A 173 -0.44 -9.24 30.77
N THR A 174 -1.39 -8.75 31.55
CA THR A 174 -2.48 -7.97 31.01
C THR A 174 -1.92 -6.66 30.46
N LEU A 175 -2.37 -6.27 29.27
CA LEU A 175 -1.98 -5.00 28.68
C LEU A 175 -2.61 -3.85 29.45
N ASP A 176 -1.83 -2.78 29.67
CA ASP A 176 -2.38 -1.51 30.13
C ASP A 176 -3.35 -0.95 29.11
N SER A 177 -4.33 -0.17 29.57
CA SER A 177 -5.25 0.54 28.70
C SER A 177 -5.41 1.99 29.11
N TYR A 178 -5.78 2.81 28.13
CA TYR A 178 -5.79 4.25 28.18
C TYR A 178 -7.08 4.76 27.54
N SER A 179 -7.65 5.83 28.11
CA SER A 179 -8.87 6.44 27.57
C SER A 179 -8.65 6.93 26.13
N ASP A 180 -7.50 7.57 25.90
CA ASP A 180 -7.15 8.31 24.69
C ASP A 180 -5.72 7.95 24.26
N VAL A 181 -5.61 7.31 23.10
CA VAL A 181 -4.34 6.88 22.50
C VAL A 181 -4.09 7.67 21.21
N VAL A 182 -2.83 8.01 20.94
CA VAL A 182 -2.41 8.66 19.68
C VAL A 182 -1.38 7.83 18.93
N VAL A 183 -1.48 7.83 17.61
CA VAL A 183 -0.47 7.26 16.70
C VAL A 183 -0.30 8.16 15.48
N GLY A 184 0.93 8.28 14.98
CA GLY A 184 1.26 9.06 13.79
C GLY A 184 1.98 8.23 12.74
N GLY A 185 1.72 8.47 11.47
CA GLY A 185 2.36 7.72 10.39
C GLY A 185 1.97 8.17 8.99
N THR A 186 2.71 7.69 7.99
CA THR A 186 2.37 7.93 6.58
C THR A 186 1.14 7.11 6.17
N PHE A 187 0.98 5.90 6.70
CA PHE A 187 -0.11 4.97 6.35
C PHE A 187 -0.32 4.81 4.84
N ASP A 188 0.77 4.85 4.07
CA ASP A 188 0.74 4.62 2.63
C ASP A 188 0.57 3.13 2.35
N ARG A 189 -0.45 2.77 1.55
CA ARG A 189 -0.82 1.40 1.20
C ARG A 189 -0.79 0.46 2.41
N LEU A 190 -1.86 0.51 3.21
CA LEU A 190 -2.00 -0.22 4.47
C LEU A 190 -1.54 -1.69 4.36
N HIS A 191 -0.38 -1.98 4.93
CA HIS A 191 0.27 -3.30 4.93
C HIS A 191 0.34 -3.86 6.36
N ASN A 192 0.81 -5.09 6.51
CA ASN A 192 0.75 -5.85 7.76
C ASN A 192 1.41 -5.14 8.95
N ALA A 193 2.55 -4.47 8.77
CA ALA A 193 3.15 -3.67 9.86
C ALA A 193 2.26 -2.49 10.32
N HIS A 194 1.56 -1.80 9.41
CA HIS A 194 0.57 -0.79 9.82
C HIS A 194 -0.62 -1.42 10.54
N LYS A 195 -1.09 -2.58 10.07
CA LYS A 195 -2.22 -3.28 10.69
C LYS A 195 -1.88 -3.74 12.11
N ILE A 196 -0.65 -4.21 12.35
CA ILE A 196 -0.16 -4.52 13.69
C ILE A 196 -0.16 -3.27 14.56
N LEU A 197 0.46 -2.18 14.10
CA LEU A 197 0.50 -0.92 14.82
C LEU A 197 -0.90 -0.43 15.22
N LEU A 198 -1.81 -0.37 14.25
CA LEU A 198 -3.19 0.07 14.49
C LEU A 198 -3.97 -0.89 15.39
N SER A 199 -3.78 -2.21 15.24
CA SER A 199 -4.43 -3.21 16.10
C SER A 199 -3.93 -3.10 17.54
N VAL A 200 -2.64 -2.89 17.78
CA VAL A 200 -2.11 -2.63 19.13
C VAL A 200 -2.69 -1.33 19.69
N CYS A 201 -2.75 -0.25 18.90
CA CYS A 201 -3.41 0.99 19.33
C CYS A 201 -4.86 0.75 19.76
N CYS A 202 -5.61 -0.06 18.99
CA CYS A 202 -6.99 -0.44 19.31
C CYS A 202 -7.10 -1.33 20.57
N LEU A 203 -6.09 -2.11 20.92
CA LEU A 203 -6.06 -2.88 22.17
C LEU A 203 -5.82 -1.97 23.39
N LEU A 204 -4.96 -0.97 23.24
CA LEU A 204 -4.60 -0.02 24.30
C LEU A 204 -5.68 1.05 24.52
N ALA A 205 -6.46 1.39 23.49
CA ALA A 205 -7.47 2.45 23.56
C ALA A 205 -8.83 1.95 24.05
N GLU A 206 -9.41 2.65 25.02
CA GLU A 206 -10.74 2.36 25.57
C GLU A 206 -11.85 3.18 24.92
N THR A 207 -11.60 4.48 24.69
CA THR A 207 -12.62 5.43 24.23
C THR A 207 -12.28 6.01 22.87
N ARG A 208 -11.07 6.57 22.73
CA ARG A 208 -10.66 7.32 21.54
C ARG A 208 -9.27 6.92 21.05
N LEU A 209 -9.14 6.75 19.75
CA LEU A 209 -7.86 6.66 19.04
C LEU A 209 -7.73 7.84 18.08
N LEU A 210 -6.74 8.69 18.33
CA LEU A 210 -6.35 9.78 17.44
C LEU A 210 -5.27 9.29 16.47
N ILE A 211 -5.49 9.46 15.17
CA ILE A 211 -4.55 9.06 14.13
C ILE A 211 -4.09 10.29 13.33
N GLY A 212 -2.80 10.60 13.44
CA GLY A 212 -2.13 11.60 12.62
C GLY A 212 -1.63 10.99 11.31
N VAL A 213 -2.24 11.37 10.19
CA VAL A 213 -1.89 10.87 8.85
C VAL A 213 -1.02 11.91 8.14
N ALA A 214 0.23 11.55 7.83
CA ALA A 214 1.19 12.47 7.23
C ALA A 214 0.70 13.01 5.89
N ASP A 215 0.88 14.31 5.68
CA ASP A 215 0.53 15.01 4.45
C ASP A 215 1.57 16.10 4.11
N LYS A 216 1.52 16.60 2.88
CA LYS A 216 2.32 17.74 2.38
C LYS A 216 3.80 17.66 2.76
N GLU A 217 4.29 18.55 3.62
CA GLU A 217 5.71 18.75 3.95
C GLU A 217 6.37 17.49 4.50
N LEU A 218 5.63 16.63 5.21
CA LEU A 218 6.16 15.36 5.73
C LEU A 218 6.42 14.30 4.65
N LEU A 219 5.84 14.47 3.45
CA LEU A 219 5.99 13.55 2.33
C LEU A 219 7.17 13.92 1.43
N ASP A 220 7.72 15.12 1.54
CA ASP A 220 8.63 15.68 0.55
C ASP A 220 9.96 14.94 0.40
N ASN A 221 10.44 14.35 1.49
CA ASN A 221 11.69 13.60 1.55
C ASN A 221 11.49 12.08 1.48
N LYS A 222 10.27 11.61 1.23
CA LYS A 222 9.98 10.17 1.14
C LYS A 222 10.46 9.62 -0.20
N ILE A 223 11.08 8.44 -0.17
CA ILE A 223 11.51 7.71 -1.37
C ILE A 223 10.28 7.42 -2.24
N LEU A 224 10.35 7.77 -3.53
CA LEU A 224 9.28 7.62 -4.52
C LEU A 224 7.96 8.27 -4.06
N LYS A 225 8.02 9.50 -3.54
CA LYS A 225 6.84 10.21 -3.00
C LYS A 225 5.69 10.35 -3.99
N GLU A 226 5.99 10.34 -5.29
CA GLU A 226 5.01 10.40 -6.37
C GLU A 226 4.11 9.16 -6.43
N LEU A 227 4.55 8.04 -5.84
CA LEU A 227 3.79 6.78 -5.75
C LEU A 227 2.99 6.63 -4.46
N ILE A 228 3.11 7.60 -3.52
CA ILE A 228 2.30 7.64 -2.30
C ILE A 228 0.84 7.86 -2.68
N GLU A 229 -0.07 7.11 -2.07
CA GLU A 229 -1.51 7.30 -2.31
C GLU A 229 -1.98 8.69 -1.81
N PRO A 230 -2.94 9.33 -2.52
CA PRO A 230 -3.53 10.58 -2.05
C PRO A 230 -4.06 10.48 -0.61
N TYR A 231 -4.00 11.59 0.13
CA TYR A 231 -4.42 11.66 1.54
C TYR A 231 -5.80 11.01 1.77
N ASP A 232 -6.82 11.42 1.00
CA ASP A 232 -8.19 10.91 1.16
C ASP A 232 -8.28 9.39 1.01
N ARG A 233 -7.52 8.83 0.05
CA ARG A 233 -7.52 7.37 -0.19
C ARG A 233 -6.83 6.61 0.94
N ARG A 234 -5.76 7.16 1.51
CA ARG A 234 -5.07 6.58 2.68
C ARG A 234 -5.99 6.58 3.89
N VAL A 235 -6.65 7.71 4.16
CA VAL A 235 -7.61 7.87 5.25
C VAL A 235 -8.81 6.94 5.09
N GLU A 236 -9.38 6.83 3.88
CA GLU A 236 -10.51 5.95 3.59
C GLU A 236 -10.18 4.49 3.92
N LYS A 237 -9.07 3.97 3.38
CA LYS A 237 -8.65 2.57 3.62
C LYS A 237 -8.33 2.30 5.09
N MET A 238 -7.66 3.24 5.75
CA MET A 238 -7.34 3.14 7.17
C MET A 238 -8.60 3.14 8.02
N SER A 239 -9.54 4.06 7.75
CA SER A 239 -10.81 4.15 8.48
C SER A 239 -11.66 2.90 8.29
N GLN A 240 -11.72 2.38 7.06
CA GLN A 240 -12.40 1.12 6.75
C GLN A 240 -11.80 -0.05 7.55
N PHE A 241 -10.47 -0.13 7.65
CA PHE A 241 -9.80 -1.13 8.47
C PHE A 241 -10.13 -0.99 9.96
N LEU A 242 -10.05 0.22 10.51
CA LEU A 242 -10.29 0.50 11.93
C LEU A 242 -11.72 0.18 12.36
N VAL A 243 -12.71 0.56 11.54
CA VAL A 243 -14.13 0.27 11.78
C VAL A 243 -14.41 -1.23 11.77
N ASP A 244 -13.80 -1.99 10.86
CA ASP A 244 -13.94 -3.45 10.87
C ASP A 244 -13.29 -4.08 12.13
N VAL A 245 -12.10 -3.61 12.50
CA VAL A 245 -11.27 -4.18 13.56
C VAL A 245 -11.85 -3.91 14.95
N LYS A 246 -12.23 -2.67 15.26
CA LYS A 246 -12.77 -2.29 16.58
C LYS A 246 -13.83 -1.19 16.46
N PRO A 247 -15.06 -1.53 16.02
CA PRO A 247 -16.13 -0.55 15.80
C PRO A 247 -16.62 0.16 17.07
N SER A 248 -16.27 -0.35 18.25
CA SER A 248 -16.66 0.26 19.54
C SER A 248 -15.84 1.49 19.93
N LEU A 249 -14.76 1.80 19.20
CA LEU A 249 -13.85 2.90 19.49
C LEU A 249 -14.20 4.14 18.65
N GLN A 250 -14.01 5.34 19.21
CA GLN A 250 -14.04 6.57 18.43
C GLN A 250 -12.69 6.78 17.72
N PHE A 251 -12.73 7.06 16.41
CA PHE A 251 -11.54 7.35 15.61
C PHE A 251 -11.51 8.81 15.17
N ASP A 252 -10.48 9.54 15.60
CA ASP A 252 -10.24 10.92 15.18
C ASP A 252 -9.05 10.95 14.21
N THR A 253 -9.30 11.10 12.92
CA THR A 253 -8.23 11.16 11.91
C THR A 253 -7.93 12.60 11.53
N VAL A 254 -6.66 13.00 11.61
CA VAL A 254 -6.22 14.35 11.27
C VAL A 254 -5.02 14.35 10.31
N PRO A 255 -4.95 15.31 9.38
CA PRO A 255 -3.74 15.50 8.58
C PRO A 255 -2.64 16.11 9.46
N ILE A 256 -1.42 15.60 9.36
CA ILE A 256 -0.25 16.17 10.02
C ILE A 256 0.79 16.63 8.98
N THR A 257 1.24 17.87 9.13
CA THR A 257 2.26 18.51 8.28
C THR A 257 3.58 18.72 9.01
N ASP A 258 3.63 18.37 10.30
CA ASP A 258 4.80 18.41 11.14
C ASP A 258 4.88 17.12 12.00
N PRO A 259 6.05 16.78 12.57
CA PRO A 259 6.24 15.54 13.31
C PRO A 259 5.43 15.40 14.61
N TYR A 260 4.79 16.46 15.09
CA TYR A 260 4.07 16.50 16.37
C TYR A 260 2.56 16.41 16.16
N GLY A 261 2.00 17.18 15.22
CA GLY A 261 0.55 17.25 15.00
C GLY A 261 -0.22 17.64 16.27
N PRO A 262 -1.44 17.12 16.50
CA PRO A 262 -2.24 17.48 17.69
C PRO A 262 -1.70 16.87 18.99
N SER A 263 -0.70 16.00 18.93
CA SER A 263 -0.14 15.34 20.11
C SER A 263 0.50 16.32 21.11
N ILE A 264 0.80 17.55 20.69
CA ILE A 264 1.38 18.60 21.55
C ILE A 264 0.37 19.67 21.98
N SER A 265 -0.90 19.50 21.62
CA SER A 265 -1.98 20.44 21.93
C SER A 265 -3.18 19.79 22.60
N ASP A 266 -3.42 18.49 22.39
CA ASP A 266 -4.52 17.75 23.01
C ASP A 266 -4.12 17.29 24.43
N PRO A 267 -4.77 17.83 25.50
CA PRO A 267 -4.46 17.49 26.89
C PRO A 267 -5.07 16.15 27.34
N ASP A 268 -6.06 15.62 26.62
CA ASP A 268 -6.79 14.42 27.01
C ASP A 268 -6.01 13.15 26.66
N LEU A 269 -5.15 13.21 25.65
CA LEU A 269 -4.23 12.12 25.27
C LEU A 269 -3.42 11.59 26.47
N LYS A 270 -3.36 10.26 26.61
CA LYS A 270 -2.65 9.57 27.70
C LYS A 270 -1.47 8.72 27.24
N CYS A 271 -1.56 8.17 26.03
CA CYS A 271 -0.56 7.24 25.50
C CYS A 271 -0.26 7.54 24.03
N ILE A 272 1.02 7.47 23.65
CA ILE A 272 1.49 7.49 22.27
C ILE A 272 2.09 6.14 21.91
N VAL A 273 1.63 5.57 20.80
CA VAL A 273 2.18 4.31 20.28
C VAL A 273 3.18 4.62 19.17
N VAL A 274 4.36 4.05 19.29
CA VAL A 274 5.48 4.25 18.36
C VAL A 274 6.12 2.90 18.01
N SER A 275 6.76 2.82 16.85
CA SER A 275 7.69 1.72 16.55
C SER A 275 9.05 1.98 17.19
N GLU A 276 9.88 0.94 17.31
CA GLU A 276 11.30 1.05 17.72
C GLU A 276 12.04 2.20 17.00
N GLU A 277 11.81 2.37 15.70
CA GLU A 277 12.44 3.43 14.90
C GLU A 277 11.95 4.84 15.23
N THR A 278 10.68 4.94 15.65
CA THR A 278 10.03 6.21 15.93
C THR A 278 9.97 6.53 17.42
N HIS A 279 10.60 5.71 18.28
CA HIS A 279 10.72 5.93 19.72
C HIS A 279 11.31 7.30 20.06
N LYS A 280 12.37 7.71 19.35
CA LYS A 280 12.96 9.06 19.50
C LYS A 280 11.96 10.18 19.18
N GLY A 281 11.01 9.92 18.28
CA GLY A 281 9.88 10.80 17.97
C GLY A 281 8.92 10.93 19.15
N GLY A 282 8.54 9.82 19.79
CA GLY A 282 7.75 9.83 21.03
C GLY A 282 8.40 10.65 22.15
N LEU A 283 9.71 10.49 22.35
CA LEU A 283 10.47 11.32 23.29
C LEU A 283 10.47 12.81 22.90
N ALA A 284 10.52 13.12 21.61
CA ALA A 284 10.45 14.50 21.13
C ALA A 284 9.07 15.12 21.35
N VAL A 285 8.00 14.35 21.20
CA VAL A 285 6.63 14.76 21.54
C VAL A 285 6.54 15.10 23.02
N ASN A 286 7.03 14.25 23.92
CA ASN A 286 6.99 14.54 25.36
C ASN A 286 7.77 15.79 25.75
N ARG A 287 8.96 16.02 25.18
CA ARG A 287 9.70 17.29 25.38
C ARG A 287 8.84 18.49 24.97
N LYS A 288 8.20 18.43 23.80
CA LYS A 288 7.35 19.52 23.29
C LYS A 288 6.07 19.70 24.10
N ARG A 289 5.50 18.62 24.64
CA ARG A 289 4.36 18.66 25.57
C ARG A 289 4.72 19.38 26.87
N GLN A 290 5.91 19.11 27.43
CA GLN A 290 6.39 19.83 28.62
C GLN A 290 6.58 21.32 28.37
N GLU A 291 7.16 21.70 27.22
CA GLU A 291 7.27 23.09 26.79
C GLU A 291 5.90 23.79 26.68
N ASN A 292 4.84 23.02 26.38
CA ASN A 292 3.46 23.49 26.25
C ASN A 292 2.62 23.27 27.54
N GLU A 293 3.26 22.95 28.67
CA GLU A 293 2.61 22.73 29.98
C GLU A 293 1.59 21.56 29.99
N LEU A 294 1.81 20.55 29.14
CA LEU A 294 1.02 19.32 29.08
C LEU A 294 1.71 18.15 29.78
N CYS A 295 0.92 17.23 30.35
CA CYS A 295 1.43 15.98 30.91
C CYS A 295 2.09 15.12 29.84
N GLU A 296 3.18 14.43 30.19
CA GLU A 296 3.82 13.46 29.31
C GLU A 296 2.86 12.31 28.96
N LEU A 297 2.97 11.84 27.71
CA LEU A 297 2.30 10.63 27.25
C LEU A 297 3.13 9.42 27.67
N VAL A 298 2.45 8.35 28.08
CA VAL A 298 3.09 7.04 28.15
C VAL A 298 3.49 6.63 26.74
N ILE A 299 4.76 6.29 26.55
CA ILE A 299 5.26 5.81 25.25
C ILE A 299 5.15 4.29 25.24
N HIS A 300 4.31 3.76 24.35
CA HIS A 300 4.22 2.33 24.10
C HIS A 300 4.97 2.00 22.81
N GLU A 301 6.05 1.23 22.93
CA GLU A 301 6.88 0.83 21.80
C GLU A 301 6.44 -0.54 21.26
N ILE A 302 6.31 -0.65 19.93
CA ILE A 302 6.05 -1.92 19.25
C ILE A 302 7.26 -2.38 18.43
N GLN A 303 7.46 -3.69 18.39
CA GLN A 303 8.48 -4.32 17.56
C GLN A 303 8.09 -4.31 16.07
N LEU A 304 9.09 -4.18 15.20
CA LEU A 304 8.89 -4.19 13.76
C LEU A 304 8.87 -5.62 13.20
N VAL A 305 7.98 -5.85 12.22
CA VAL A 305 7.88 -7.15 11.55
C VAL A 305 8.84 -7.23 10.37
N LYS A 306 9.62 -8.32 10.33
CA LYS A 306 10.50 -8.68 9.21
C LYS A 306 9.68 -9.05 7.97
N ASP A 307 10.14 -8.59 6.81
CA ASP A 307 9.59 -8.92 5.50
C ASP A 307 10.24 -10.23 5.01
N ALA A 308 9.44 -11.29 4.90
CA ALA A 308 9.93 -12.61 4.46
C ALA A 308 10.29 -12.64 2.96
N LEU A 309 9.90 -11.61 2.20
CA LEU A 309 10.04 -11.52 0.74
C LEU A 309 10.95 -10.36 0.31
N HIS A 310 11.75 -9.78 1.22
CA HIS A 310 12.65 -8.68 0.89
C HIS A 310 13.73 -9.10 -0.13
N ALA A 311 14.00 -8.23 -1.10
CA ALA A 311 15.15 -8.37 -1.98
C ALA A 311 16.44 -7.91 -1.28
N GLU A 312 17.63 -8.32 -1.76
CA GLU A 312 18.93 -7.92 -1.19
C GLU A 312 19.15 -6.40 -1.06
N ASN A 313 18.43 -5.59 -1.86
CA ASN A 313 18.52 -4.13 -1.86
C ASN A 313 17.33 -3.44 -1.15
N GLU A 314 16.45 -4.19 -0.49
CA GLU A 314 15.30 -3.68 0.26
C GLU A 314 15.57 -3.74 1.77
N GLU A 315 14.81 -2.96 2.54
CA GLU A 315 14.83 -3.07 4.00
C GLU A 315 14.36 -4.48 4.41
N GLU A 316 15.01 -5.10 5.40
CA GLU A 316 14.62 -6.42 5.94
C GLU A 316 13.21 -6.43 6.55
N LYS A 317 12.60 -5.26 6.75
CA LYS A 317 11.28 -5.07 7.38
C LYS A 317 10.24 -4.63 6.38
N ILE A 318 8.97 -4.89 6.69
CA ILE A 318 7.85 -4.46 5.86
C ILE A 318 7.69 -2.94 6.00
N SER A 319 8.02 -2.18 4.95
CA SER A 319 7.88 -0.73 4.93
C SER A 319 7.19 -0.22 3.68
N SER A 320 6.51 0.92 3.79
CA SER A 320 5.84 1.55 2.64
C SER A 320 6.83 1.94 1.54
N SER A 321 8.10 2.19 1.89
CA SER A 321 9.17 2.49 0.91
C SER A 321 9.51 1.27 0.06
N SER A 322 9.66 0.09 0.67
CA SER A 322 9.88 -1.17 -0.06
C SER A 322 8.71 -1.46 -1.00
N LEU A 323 7.46 -1.26 -0.54
CA LEU A 323 6.29 -1.44 -1.40
C LEU A 323 6.27 -0.51 -2.62
N ARG A 324 6.62 0.77 -2.45
CA ARG A 324 6.72 1.71 -3.58
C ARG A 324 7.84 1.31 -4.54
N THR A 325 8.95 0.80 -4.03
CA THR A 325 10.05 0.29 -4.86
C THR A 325 9.61 -0.91 -5.69
N ARG A 326 8.86 -1.85 -5.12
CA ARG A 326 8.28 -3.01 -5.82
C ARG A 326 7.27 -2.63 -6.91
N LEU A 327 6.67 -1.44 -6.85
CA LEU A 327 5.81 -0.93 -7.93
C LEU A 327 6.61 -0.50 -9.17
N MET A 328 7.92 -0.24 -9.04
CA MET A 328 8.74 0.13 -10.17
C MET A 328 8.78 -1.00 -11.21
N GLY A 329 8.57 -0.65 -12.48
CA GLY A 329 8.48 -1.62 -13.57
C GLY A 329 7.12 -2.31 -13.71
N THR A 330 6.19 -2.11 -12.76
CA THR A 330 4.80 -2.56 -12.89
C THR A 330 3.95 -1.52 -13.61
N LEU A 331 2.80 -1.95 -14.15
CA LEU A 331 1.85 -1.04 -14.78
C LEU A 331 1.03 -0.29 -13.70
N LEU A 332 1.43 0.95 -13.40
CA LEU A 332 0.78 1.76 -12.36
C LEU A 332 -0.66 2.14 -12.70
N ARG A 333 -0.93 2.39 -13.99
CA ARG A 333 -2.25 2.72 -14.52
C ARG A 333 -2.40 2.08 -15.90
N PRO A 334 -3.57 1.51 -16.22
CA PRO A 334 -3.86 1.07 -17.59
C PRO A 334 -3.65 2.23 -18.58
N PRO A 335 -3.04 1.99 -19.76
CA PRO A 335 -2.90 3.01 -20.78
C PRO A 335 -4.27 3.54 -21.20
N ALA A 336 -4.40 4.86 -21.34
CA ALA A 336 -5.63 5.47 -21.85
C ALA A 336 -5.89 4.99 -23.28
N ILE A 337 -7.17 4.74 -23.61
CA ILE A 337 -7.57 4.29 -24.93
C ILE A 337 -7.78 5.49 -25.85
N ASN A 338 -7.14 5.46 -27.02
CA ASN A 338 -7.37 6.42 -28.09
C ASN A 338 -7.52 5.68 -29.45
N PRO A 339 -8.75 5.64 -30.02
CA PRO A 339 -9.01 4.99 -31.30
C PRO A 339 -8.32 5.64 -32.49
N SER A 340 -7.87 6.90 -32.38
CA SER A 340 -7.25 7.63 -33.49
C SER A 340 -5.77 7.29 -33.71
N ILE A 341 -5.19 6.45 -32.87
CA ILE A 341 -3.78 6.06 -32.93
C ILE A 341 -3.69 4.64 -33.49
N PRO A 342 -2.75 4.37 -34.42
CA PRO A 342 -2.57 3.02 -34.97
C PRO A 342 -2.24 2.01 -33.87
N ALA A 343 -2.71 0.76 -34.03
CA ALA A 343 -2.45 -0.33 -33.09
C ALA A 343 -0.97 -0.75 -33.02
N LYS A 344 -0.20 -0.49 -34.08
CA LYS A 344 1.23 -0.75 -34.16
C LYS A 344 1.96 0.40 -34.89
N PRO A 345 3.19 0.74 -34.48
CA PRO A 345 3.89 0.23 -33.30
C PRO A 345 3.26 0.74 -31.99
N TYR A 346 3.39 -0.04 -30.92
CA TYR A 346 3.04 0.43 -29.57
C TYR A 346 4.06 1.47 -29.12
N VAL A 347 3.62 2.64 -28.67
CA VAL A 347 4.51 3.76 -28.35
C VAL A 347 4.67 3.91 -26.84
N ILE A 348 5.92 3.88 -26.36
CA ILE A 348 6.30 4.13 -24.97
C ILE A 348 6.93 5.52 -24.90
N GLY A 349 6.34 6.42 -24.12
CA GLY A 349 6.96 7.71 -23.80
C GLY A 349 7.97 7.54 -22.66
N LEU A 350 9.24 7.84 -22.91
CA LEU A 350 10.30 7.83 -21.90
C LEU A 350 10.68 9.27 -21.53
N THR A 351 10.52 9.62 -20.26
CA THR A 351 10.81 10.97 -19.75
C THR A 351 11.40 10.93 -18.34
N GLY A 352 11.84 12.07 -17.83
CA GLY A 352 12.59 12.19 -16.58
C GLY A 352 13.63 13.31 -16.60
N GLY A 353 14.08 13.73 -15.41
CA GLY A 353 15.02 14.84 -15.24
C GLY A 353 16.42 14.60 -15.80
N SER A 354 17.26 15.63 -15.74
CA SER A 354 18.69 15.48 -16.05
C SER A 354 19.36 14.50 -15.08
N GLY A 355 20.25 13.66 -15.58
CA GLY A 355 20.95 12.65 -14.76
C GLY A 355 20.13 11.45 -14.32
N SER A 356 18.84 11.34 -14.70
CA SER A 356 17.97 10.23 -14.25
C SER A 356 18.21 8.89 -14.96
N GLY A 357 19.20 8.80 -15.85
CA GLY A 357 19.56 7.56 -16.54
C GLY A 357 18.68 7.18 -17.75
N LYS A 358 17.81 8.07 -18.27
CA LYS A 358 16.92 7.80 -19.43
C LYS A 358 17.65 7.17 -20.61
N THR A 359 18.78 7.73 -21.02
CA THR A 359 19.55 7.25 -22.18
C THR A 359 19.99 5.79 -22.00
N SER A 360 20.28 5.36 -20.76
CA SER A 360 20.62 3.97 -20.47
C SER A 360 19.42 3.04 -20.63
N ILE A 361 18.24 3.47 -20.17
CA ILE A 361 16.98 2.72 -20.34
C ILE A 361 16.57 2.67 -21.82
N ALA A 362 16.65 3.80 -22.54
CA ALA A 362 16.39 3.88 -23.96
C ALA A 362 17.26 2.89 -24.74
N LYS A 363 18.58 2.88 -24.47
CA LYS A 363 19.51 1.92 -25.07
C LYS A 363 19.10 0.47 -24.79
N ARG A 364 18.81 0.13 -23.52
CA ARG A 364 18.41 -1.22 -23.14
C ARG A 364 17.11 -1.66 -23.82
N LEU A 365 16.14 -0.77 -24.00
CA LEU A 365 14.91 -1.05 -24.74
C LEU A 365 15.20 -1.24 -26.25
N GLY A 366 16.14 -0.48 -26.80
CA GLY A 366 16.66 -0.68 -28.15
C GLY A 366 17.31 -2.05 -28.34
N ASP A 367 18.15 -2.48 -27.40
CA ASP A 367 18.78 -3.80 -27.41
C ASP A 367 17.75 -4.96 -27.34
N LEU A 368 16.55 -4.69 -26.81
CA LEU A 368 15.41 -5.62 -26.80
C LEU A 368 14.55 -5.57 -28.08
N GLY A 369 14.90 -4.72 -29.06
CA GLY A 369 14.25 -4.62 -30.36
C GLY A 369 13.26 -3.46 -30.54
N ALA A 370 13.18 -2.53 -29.58
CA ALA A 370 12.36 -1.32 -29.77
C ALA A 370 13.08 -0.29 -30.66
N ALA A 371 12.34 0.41 -31.52
CA ALA A 371 12.89 1.58 -32.20
C ALA A 371 12.94 2.77 -31.24
N VAL A 372 14.13 3.32 -31.00
CA VAL A 372 14.33 4.46 -30.09
C VAL A 372 14.36 5.75 -30.90
N ILE A 373 13.39 6.63 -30.62
CA ILE A 373 13.24 7.94 -31.25
C ILE A 373 13.66 8.98 -30.21
N ASP A 374 14.85 9.57 -30.44
CA ASP A 374 15.45 10.57 -29.57
C ASP A 374 14.95 11.97 -29.98
N CYS A 375 14.00 12.52 -29.20
CA CYS A 375 13.40 13.81 -29.49
C CYS A 375 14.36 14.99 -29.34
N ASP A 376 15.40 14.86 -28.52
CA ASP A 376 16.43 15.90 -28.39
C ASP A 376 17.26 15.97 -29.67
N LYS A 377 17.60 14.82 -30.27
CA LYS A 377 18.19 14.77 -31.62
C LYS A 377 17.24 15.31 -32.68
N LEU A 378 15.96 14.92 -32.68
CA LEU A 378 15.00 15.45 -33.64
C LEU A 378 14.83 16.97 -33.52
N GLY A 379 14.89 17.52 -32.30
CA GLY A 379 14.90 18.96 -32.08
C GLY A 379 16.04 19.63 -32.82
N HIS A 380 17.24 19.08 -32.71
CA HIS A 380 18.41 19.54 -33.44
C HIS A 380 18.28 19.40 -34.97
N GLU A 381 17.72 18.30 -35.45
CA GLU A 381 17.50 18.09 -36.90
C GLU A 381 16.45 19.05 -37.46
N SER A 382 15.44 19.40 -36.66
CA SER A 382 14.31 20.23 -37.11
C SER A 382 14.72 21.59 -37.66
N TYR A 383 15.80 22.16 -37.15
CA TYR A 383 16.30 23.46 -37.55
C TYR A 383 17.70 23.39 -38.20
N LYS A 384 18.09 22.24 -38.74
CA LYS A 384 19.20 22.22 -39.71
C LYS A 384 18.77 22.88 -41.02
N PRO A 385 19.71 23.36 -41.86
CA PRO A 385 19.37 23.84 -43.20
C PRO A 385 18.50 22.84 -43.95
N GLY A 386 17.33 23.30 -44.42
CA GLY A 386 16.31 22.46 -45.08
C GLY A 386 15.29 21.79 -44.14
N GLY A 387 15.49 21.86 -42.82
CA GLY A 387 14.58 21.33 -41.82
C GLY A 387 13.32 22.20 -41.61
N PRO A 388 12.24 21.61 -41.06
CA PRO A 388 10.93 22.25 -40.94
C PRO A 388 10.90 23.53 -40.07
N ALA A 389 11.80 23.67 -39.09
CA ALA A 389 11.86 24.81 -38.18
C ALA A 389 12.90 25.87 -38.59
N TYR A 390 13.82 25.56 -39.53
CA TYR A 390 15.02 26.37 -39.79
C TYR A 390 14.72 27.85 -40.09
N GLN A 391 13.84 28.12 -41.06
CA GLN A 391 13.50 29.49 -41.46
C GLN A 391 12.76 30.26 -40.36
N GLN A 392 11.86 29.59 -39.64
CA GLN A 392 11.08 30.20 -38.56
C GLN A 392 11.97 30.60 -37.38
N VAL A 393 12.95 29.75 -37.02
CA VAL A 393 13.92 30.05 -35.97
C VAL A 393 14.76 31.28 -36.35
N ILE A 394 15.25 31.37 -37.59
CA ILE A 394 16.01 32.55 -38.06
C ILE A 394 15.13 33.81 -38.05
N GLN A 395 13.88 33.69 -38.48
CA GLN A 395 12.95 34.82 -38.51
C GLN A 395 12.70 35.41 -37.12
N VAL A 396 12.64 34.56 -36.08
CA VAL A 396 12.39 35.00 -34.70
C VAL A 396 13.66 35.50 -34.02
N PHE A 397 14.77 34.81 -34.19
CA PHE A 397 15.99 35.06 -33.41
C PHE A 397 17.04 35.88 -34.14
N GLY A 398 16.86 36.15 -35.43
CA GLY A 398 17.79 36.89 -36.26
C GLY A 398 18.86 36.00 -36.91
N SER A 399 19.54 36.53 -37.93
CA SER A 399 20.62 35.84 -38.64
C SER A 399 21.94 35.77 -37.86
N ASP A 400 22.04 36.49 -36.75
CA ASP A 400 23.21 36.49 -35.86
C ASP A 400 23.38 35.17 -35.09
N ILE A 401 22.38 34.27 -35.15
CA ILE A 401 22.46 32.90 -34.62
C ILE A 401 23.11 31.91 -35.61
N LEU A 402 23.52 32.35 -36.80
CA LEU A 402 24.06 31.48 -37.84
C LEU A 402 25.58 31.39 -37.77
N ASN A 403 26.09 30.17 -37.92
CA ASN A 403 27.49 29.89 -38.21
C ASN A 403 27.85 30.34 -39.63
N ALA A 404 29.15 30.42 -39.91
CA ALA A 404 29.66 30.78 -41.25
C ALA A 404 29.21 29.81 -42.36
N ASP A 405 28.91 28.55 -42.02
CA ASP A 405 28.42 27.52 -42.94
C ASP A 405 26.89 27.55 -43.14
N GLY A 406 26.19 28.51 -42.52
CA GLY A 406 24.75 28.63 -42.57
C GLY A 406 24.00 27.69 -41.62
N THR A 407 24.67 26.93 -40.76
CA THR A 407 23.98 26.16 -39.70
C THR A 407 23.66 27.06 -38.50
N ILE A 408 22.65 26.69 -37.70
CA ILE A 408 22.33 27.43 -36.47
C ILE A 408 23.36 27.11 -35.37
N ASP A 409 23.99 28.15 -34.81
CA ASP A 409 24.79 28.08 -33.60
C ASP A 409 23.90 27.90 -32.37
N ARG A 410 23.92 26.67 -31.83
CA ARG A 410 23.14 26.30 -30.64
C ARG A 410 23.59 27.06 -29.40
N LYS A 411 24.86 27.47 -29.30
CA LYS A 411 25.31 28.29 -28.17
C LYS A 411 24.73 29.68 -28.24
N ALA A 412 24.70 30.29 -29.43
CA ALA A 412 24.06 31.58 -29.65
C ALA A 412 22.56 31.53 -29.32
N VAL A 413 21.82 30.53 -29.85
CA VAL A 413 20.40 30.35 -29.51
C VAL A 413 20.21 30.09 -28.03
N GLY A 414 20.99 29.17 -27.45
CA GLY A 414 20.97 28.84 -26.02
C GLY A 414 21.15 30.07 -25.14
N SER A 415 22.12 30.93 -25.47
CA SER A 415 22.38 32.16 -24.72
C SER A 415 21.19 33.12 -24.72
N LYS A 416 20.41 33.16 -25.80
CA LYS A 416 19.19 33.98 -25.92
C LYS A 416 18.00 33.39 -25.15
N VAL A 417 17.88 32.06 -25.09
CA VAL A 417 16.69 31.41 -24.52
C VAL A 417 16.83 30.97 -23.06
N PHE A 418 18.03 30.64 -22.58
CA PHE A 418 18.21 30.16 -21.21
C PHE A 418 18.03 31.25 -20.14
N ALA A 419 18.22 32.51 -20.49
CA ALA A 419 18.04 33.65 -19.59
C ALA A 419 16.65 34.30 -19.69
N ASP A 420 15.84 33.95 -20.70
CA ASP A 420 14.57 34.61 -21.01
C ASP A 420 13.48 33.57 -21.31
N LYS A 421 12.51 33.47 -20.40
CA LYS A 421 11.40 32.52 -20.49
C LYS A 421 10.49 32.77 -21.71
N ASP A 422 10.33 34.03 -22.13
CA ASP A 422 9.50 34.36 -23.30
C ASP A 422 10.20 33.94 -24.59
N GLN A 423 11.52 34.10 -24.65
CA GLN A 423 12.33 33.63 -25.77
C GLN A 423 12.36 32.11 -25.84
N LEU A 424 12.52 31.43 -24.69
CA LEU A 424 12.41 29.98 -24.64
C LEU A 424 11.06 29.50 -25.16
N LYS A 425 9.97 30.14 -24.74
CA LYS A 425 8.63 29.81 -25.22
C LYS A 425 8.51 29.99 -26.73
N ARG A 426 9.01 31.09 -27.29
CA ARG A 426 9.00 31.33 -28.75
C ARG A 426 9.76 30.25 -29.51
N LEU A 427 10.90 29.80 -28.98
CA LEU A 427 11.65 28.69 -29.58
C LEU A 427 10.83 27.39 -29.52
N THR A 428 10.28 27.05 -28.36
CA THR A 428 9.51 25.80 -28.19
C THR A 428 8.22 25.79 -29.01
N ASP A 429 7.55 26.94 -29.17
CA ASP A 429 6.35 27.07 -30.00
C ASP A 429 6.63 26.75 -31.49
N ILE A 430 7.88 26.91 -31.94
CA ILE A 430 8.33 26.58 -33.30
C ILE A 430 8.86 25.13 -33.36
N VAL A 431 9.72 24.77 -32.42
CA VAL A 431 10.49 23.52 -32.47
C VAL A 431 9.64 22.31 -32.09
N TRP A 432 8.72 22.42 -31.13
CA TRP A 432 7.90 21.27 -30.71
C TRP A 432 6.99 20.74 -31.81
N PRO A 433 6.24 21.58 -32.57
CA PRO A 433 5.50 21.10 -33.74
C PRO A 433 6.39 20.46 -34.81
N ALA A 434 7.61 20.96 -34.98
CA ALA A 434 8.56 20.43 -35.94
C ALA A 434 9.11 19.05 -35.51
N ILE A 435 9.45 18.87 -34.22
CA ILE A 435 9.77 17.56 -33.65
C ILE A 435 8.59 16.60 -33.81
N GLU A 436 7.37 17.10 -33.64
CA GLU A 436 6.17 16.29 -33.78
C GLU A 436 6.06 15.66 -35.18
N ILE A 437 6.34 16.43 -36.22
CA ILE A 437 6.35 15.95 -37.62
C ILE A 437 7.42 14.88 -37.79
N LEU A 438 8.66 15.16 -37.40
CA LEU A 438 9.78 14.24 -37.57
C LEU A 438 9.61 12.94 -36.78
N ALA A 439 9.04 13.02 -35.57
CA ALA A 439 8.78 11.84 -34.75
C ALA A 439 7.68 10.95 -35.36
N LYS A 440 6.64 11.56 -35.96
CA LYS A 440 5.61 10.82 -36.71
C LYS A 440 6.19 10.09 -37.92
N GLU A 441 7.07 10.76 -38.67
CA GLU A 441 7.78 10.15 -39.79
C GLU A 441 8.65 8.97 -39.34
N ALA A 442 9.44 9.16 -38.28
CA ALA A 442 10.28 8.09 -37.72
C ALA A 442 9.46 6.90 -37.19
N MET A 443 8.31 7.14 -36.55
CA MET A 443 7.39 6.09 -36.12
C MET A 443 6.79 5.33 -37.32
N ALA A 444 6.43 6.04 -38.39
CA ALA A 444 5.89 5.43 -39.61
C ALA A 444 6.94 4.58 -40.34
N GLU A 445 8.19 5.04 -40.38
CA GLU A 445 9.31 4.28 -40.94
C GLU A 445 9.58 3.00 -40.13
N ALA A 446 9.62 3.11 -38.80
CA ALA A 446 9.77 1.94 -37.91
C ALA A 446 8.61 0.94 -38.12
N ALA A 447 7.38 1.43 -38.28
CA ALA A 447 6.22 0.60 -38.59
C ALA A 447 6.40 -0.16 -39.92
N ALA A 448 6.87 0.53 -40.96
CA ALA A 448 7.12 -0.06 -42.28
C ALA A 448 8.24 -1.13 -42.24
N GLN A 449 9.20 -0.99 -41.33
CA GLN A 449 10.25 -1.97 -41.06
C GLN A 449 9.77 -3.15 -40.18
N GLY A 450 8.48 -3.19 -39.81
CA GLY A 450 7.89 -4.28 -39.02
C GLY A 450 8.17 -4.18 -37.51
N VAL A 451 8.69 -3.05 -37.03
CA VAL A 451 8.94 -2.83 -35.59
C VAL A 451 7.60 -2.77 -34.85
N SER A 452 7.50 -3.53 -33.76
CA SER A 452 6.26 -3.62 -32.96
C SER A 452 6.18 -2.59 -31.84
N VAL A 453 7.31 -2.03 -31.38
CA VAL A 453 7.38 -1.09 -30.26
C VAL A 453 8.32 0.07 -30.59
N CYS A 454 7.86 1.29 -30.32
CA CYS A 454 8.67 2.51 -30.40
C CYS A 454 8.83 3.12 -29.00
N VAL A 455 10.00 3.66 -28.71
CA VAL A 455 10.29 4.43 -27.49
C VAL A 455 10.56 5.87 -27.89
N LEU A 456 9.72 6.79 -27.44
CA LEU A 456 9.89 8.23 -27.64
C LEU A 456 10.65 8.79 -26.43
N ASP A 457 11.96 9.00 -26.55
CA ASP A 457 12.81 9.57 -25.50
C ASP A 457 12.77 11.10 -25.57
N ALA A 458 12.08 11.72 -24.61
CA ALA A 458 11.91 13.17 -24.55
C ALA A 458 11.93 13.68 -23.11
N ALA A 459 12.87 14.58 -22.81
CA ALA A 459 12.93 15.25 -21.50
C ALA A 459 11.69 16.12 -21.23
N VAL A 460 11.07 16.67 -22.28
CA VAL A 460 9.93 17.60 -22.22
C VAL A 460 8.59 16.94 -22.62
N LEU A 461 8.49 15.62 -22.50
CA LEU A 461 7.36 14.83 -23.00
C LEU A 461 6.01 15.29 -22.44
N LEU A 462 5.98 15.67 -21.16
CA LEU A 462 4.78 16.10 -20.46
C LEU A 462 4.43 17.56 -20.79
N GLU A 463 5.43 18.43 -20.78
CA GLU A 463 5.34 19.86 -21.06
C GLU A 463 4.88 20.12 -22.50
N ALA A 464 5.35 19.30 -23.45
CA ALA A 464 4.98 19.37 -24.86
C ALA A 464 3.64 18.68 -25.17
N GLY A 465 3.00 18.02 -24.19
CA GLY A 465 1.73 17.32 -24.37
C GLY A 465 1.81 16.09 -25.27
N TRP A 466 3.00 15.47 -25.40
CA TRP A 466 3.24 14.30 -26.25
C TRP A 466 2.83 12.97 -25.60
N ILE A 467 2.43 12.98 -24.33
CA ILE A 467 1.83 11.83 -23.64
C ILE A 467 0.64 11.22 -24.41
N ARG A 468 -0.03 12.01 -25.24
CA ARG A 468 -1.12 11.53 -26.12
C ARG A 468 -0.70 10.43 -27.08
N TRP A 469 0.58 10.32 -27.41
CA TRP A 469 1.08 9.25 -28.29
C TRP A 469 1.33 7.94 -27.56
N SER A 470 1.56 7.98 -26.24
CA SER A 470 1.70 6.79 -25.40
C SER A 470 0.36 6.17 -24.96
N MET A 471 -0.74 6.52 -25.65
CA MET A 471 -2.06 5.94 -25.46
C MET A 471 -2.19 4.63 -26.25
N ARG A 472 -3.08 3.73 -25.83
CA ARG A 472 -3.34 2.45 -26.50
C ARG A 472 -4.44 2.61 -27.55
N CYS A 473 -4.30 1.96 -28.71
CA CYS A 473 -5.39 1.86 -29.68
C CYS A 473 -6.63 1.18 -29.06
N GLY A 474 -7.83 1.65 -29.42
CA GLY A 474 -9.08 1.11 -28.87
C GLY A 474 -9.62 -0.15 -29.54
N GLN A 475 -8.92 -0.70 -30.53
CA GLN A 475 -9.28 -1.94 -31.21
C GLN A 475 -8.71 -3.18 -30.52
#